data_AF-A0A0Q5BE44-F1
#
_entry.id   AF-A0A0Q5BE44-F1
#
_cell.length_a   1.000
_cell.length_b   1.000
_cell.length_c   1.000
_cell.angle_alpha   90.00
_cell.angle_beta   90.00
_cell.angle_gamma   90.00
#
_symmetry.space_group_name_H-M   'P 1'
#
loop_
_entity.id
_entity.type
_entity.pdbx_description
1 polymer ?
#
loop_
_entity_poly.entity_id
_entity_poly.type
_entity_poly.pdbx_seq_one_letter_code
_entity_poly.pdbx_strand_id
1 'polypeptide(L)' 'MNLDEIASEVSARLRARFPDHSAEEVDATVRAELDALADRPVRDYLSVLTERAAKSRLKKSPSA' A
#
# COMPACT_ATOMS: atom_id res chain seq x y z
N MET A 1 13.50 9.31 -4.29
CA MET A 1 12.61 8.56 -3.39
C MET A 1 12.85 7.08 -3.60
N ASN A 2 13.35 6.38 -2.59
CA ASN A 2 13.55 4.94 -2.64
C ASN A 2 12.23 4.21 -2.38
N LEU A 3 12.06 3.00 -2.92
CA LEU A 3 10.82 2.20 -2.75
C LEU A 3 10.50 1.95 -1.27
N ASP A 4 11.53 1.83 -0.43
CA ASP A 4 11.38 1.62 1.02
C ASP A 4 10.81 2.86 1.73
N GLU A 5 11.19 4.07 1.28
CA GLU A 5 10.62 5.32 1.79
C GLU A 5 9.14 5.45 1.41
N ILE A 6 8.79 5.11 0.16
CA ILE A 6 7.41 5.12 -0.34
C ILE A 6 6.56 4.12 0.45
N ALA A 7 7.08 2.91 0.67
CA ALA A 7 6.37 1.89 1.44
C ALA A 7 6.10 2.37 2.87
N SER A 8 7.10 2.95 3.54
CA SER A 8 6.97 3.44 4.91
C SER A 8 5.93 4.57 5.03
N GLU A 9 5.95 5.55 4.12
CA GLU A 9 4.97 6.65 4.12
C GLU A 9 3.55 6.17 3.85
N VAL A 10 3.37 5.29 2.85
CA VAL A 10 2.04 4.79 2.47
C VAL A 10 1.48 3.89 3.59
N SER A 11 2.31 3.04 4.18
CA SER A 11 1.95 2.21 5.34
C SER A 11 1.50 3.05 6.53
N ALA A 12 2.23 4.11 6.88
CA ALA A 12 1.85 5.00 8.00
C ALA A 12 0.46 5.62 7.78
N ARG A 13 0.16 6.08 6.56
CA ARG A 13 -1.15 6.65 6.21
C ARG A 13 -2.26 5.59 6.21
N LEU A 14 -1.99 4.38 5.76
CA LEU A 14 -2.97 3.30 5.71
C LEU A 14 -3.28 2.74 7.09
N ARG A 15 -2.30 2.60 7.98
CA ARG A 15 -2.52 2.19 9.39
C ARG A 15 -3.47 3.13 10.12
N ALA A 16 -3.30 4.44 9.93
CA ALA A 16 -4.21 5.43 10.51
C ALA A 16 -5.65 5.35 9.94
N ARG A 17 -5.82 4.79 8.75
CA ARG A 17 -7.10 4.70 8.03
C ARG A 17 -7.78 3.34 8.13
N PHE A 18 -7.02 2.32 8.51
CA PHE A 18 -7.44 0.93 8.66
C PHE A 18 -6.95 0.41 10.04
N PRO A 19 -7.47 0.97 11.15
CA PRO A 19 -7.05 0.58 12.50
C PRO A 19 -7.44 -0.88 12.85
N ASP A 20 -8.41 -1.45 12.14
CA ASP A 20 -8.85 -2.84 12.30
C ASP A 20 -7.90 -3.88 11.66
N HIS A 21 -6.91 -3.43 10.88
CA HIS A 21 -5.93 -4.32 10.24
C HIS A 21 -4.58 -4.25 10.95
N SER A 22 -3.89 -5.39 10.99
CA SER A 22 -2.59 -5.48 11.65
C SER A 22 -1.53 -4.67 10.89
N ALA A 23 -0.56 -4.12 11.64
CA ALA A 23 0.54 -3.35 11.06
C ALA A 23 1.33 -4.14 10.01
N GLU A 24 1.46 -5.46 10.19
CA GLU A 24 2.10 -6.39 9.25
C GLU A 24 1.28 -6.62 7.99
N GLU A 25 -0.05 -6.73 8.09
CA GLU A 25 -0.93 -6.90 6.93
C GLU A 25 -0.94 -5.67 6.03
N VAL A 26 -0.95 -4.48 6.65
CA VAL A 26 -0.85 -3.21 5.92
C VAL A 26 0.50 -3.12 5.19
N ASP A 27 1.61 -3.43 5.86
CA ASP A 27 2.95 -3.38 5.24
C ASP A 27 3.12 -4.39 4.11
N ALA A 28 2.66 -5.62 4.30
CA ALA A 28 2.70 -6.66 3.29
C ALA A 28 1.89 -6.25 2.05
N THR A 29 0.71 -5.66 2.26
CA THR A 29 -0.15 -5.17 1.18
C THR A 29 0.52 -4.02 0.42
N VAL A 30 1.08 -3.04 1.13
CA VAL A 30 1.76 -1.89 0.50
C VAL A 30 2.96 -2.35 -0.32
N ARG A 31 3.80 -3.25 0.20
CA ARG A 31 4.95 -3.78 -0.53
C ARG A 31 4.55 -4.55 -1.78
N ALA A 32 3.53 -5.41 -1.69
CA ALA A 32 3.05 -6.19 -2.83
C ALA A 32 2.49 -5.29 -3.96
N GLU A 33 1.71 -4.26 -3.60
CA GLU A 33 1.17 -3.31 -4.57
C GLU A 33 2.27 -2.42 -5.17
N LEU A 34 3.26 -2.02 -4.37
CA LEU A 34 4.40 -1.22 -4.84
C LEU A 34 5.29 -2.01 -5.81
N ASP A 35 5.55 -3.29 -5.52
CA ASP A 35 6.30 -4.20 -6.39
C ASP A 35 5.58 -4.42 -7.74
N ALA A 36 4.26 -4.65 -7.70
CA ALA A 36 3.44 -4.78 -8.90
C ALA A 36 3.40 -3.50 -9.77
N LEU A 37 3.69 -2.34 -9.17
CA LEU A 37 3.75 -1.06 -9.86
C LEU A 37 5.18 -0.67 -10.27
N ALA A 38 6.21 -1.25 -9.66
CA ALA A 38 7.62 -0.99 -9.98
C ALA A 38 7.99 -1.40 -11.41
N ASP A 39 7.24 -2.34 -12.00
CA ASP A 39 7.40 -2.76 -13.41
C ASP A 39 6.84 -1.72 -14.41
N ARG A 40 6.11 -0.70 -13.93
CA ARG A 40 5.54 0.35 -14.79
C ARG A 40 6.48 1.56 -14.88
N PRO A 41 6.68 2.16 -16.07
CA PRO A 41 7.63 3.26 -16.31
C PRO A 41 7.28 4.60 -15.63
N VAL A 42 6.33 4.62 -14.69
CA VAL A 42 5.78 5.85 -14.10
C VAL A 42 6.10 5.91 -12.60
N ARG A 43 7.29 6.42 -12.26
CA ARG A 43 7.80 6.49 -10.88
C ARG A 43 7.06 7.51 -10.00
N ASP A 44 6.53 8.60 -10.56
CA ASP A 44 5.80 9.64 -9.81
C ASP A 44 4.37 9.26 -9.39
N TYR A 45 3.82 8.17 -9.94
CA TYR A 45 2.44 7.76 -9.67
C TYR A 45 2.34 6.51 -8.78
N LEU A 46 3.48 5.94 -8.38
CA LEU A 46 3.53 4.71 -7.59
C LEU A 46 2.76 4.85 -6.27
N SER A 47 2.96 5.94 -5.52
CA SER A 47 2.31 6.15 -4.23
C SER A 47 0.79 6.22 -4.35
N VAL A 48 0.26 6.94 -5.35
CA VAL A 48 -1.18 7.12 -5.57
C VAL A 48 -1.84 5.82 -6.07
N LEU A 49 -1.17 5.11 -6.97
CA LEU A 49 -1.68 3.84 -7.50
C LEU A 49 -1.64 2.74 -6.42
N THR A 50 -0.57 2.69 -5.62
CA THR A 50 -0.40 1.78 -4.48
C THR A 50 -1.53 2.02 -3.47
N GLU A 51 -1.77 3.28 -3.10
CA GLU A 51 -2.82 3.63 -2.14
C GLU A 51 -4.22 3.24 -2.65
N ARG A 52 -4.49 3.46 -3.95
CA ARG A 52 -5.79 3.12 -4.56
C ARG A 52 -6.01 1.61 -4.63
N ALA A 53 -4.99 0.85 -5.00
CA ALA A 53 -5.07 -0.60 -5.10
C ALA A 53 -5.23 -1.26 -3.72
N ALA A 54 -4.40 -0.84 -2.74
CA ALA A 54 -4.50 -1.27 -1.35
C ALA A 54 -5.90 -1.00 -0.77
N LYS A 55 -6.44 0.21 -0.95
CA LYS A 55 -7.82 0.55 -0.54
C LYS A 55 -8.86 -0.37 -1.16
N SER A 56 -8.73 -0.69 -2.44
CA SER A 56 -9.68 -1.57 -3.12
C SER A 56 -9.61 -3.01 -2.62
N ARG A 57 -8.43 -3.48 -2.20
CA ARG A 57 -8.21 -4.84 -1.74
C ARG A 57 -8.67 -5.04 -0.30
N LEU A 58 -8.36 -4.07 0.58
CA LEU A 58 -8.85 -4.05 1.96
C LEU A 58 -10.38 -3.96 1.99
N LYS A 59 -11.00 -3.16 1.11
CA LYS A 59 -12.47 -3.08 1.01
C LYS A 59 -13.14 -4.37 0.52
N LYS A 60 -12.42 -5.23 -0.19
CA LYS A 60 -12.92 -6.51 -0.73
C LYS A 60 -12.64 -7.71 0.17
N SER A 61 -11.78 -7.55 1.17
CA SER A 61 -11.48 -8.60 2.14
C SER A 61 -12.36 -8.35 3.37
N PRO A 62 -13.54 -8.98 3.50
CA PRO A 62 -14.26 -8.95 4.76
C PRO A 62 -13.35 -9.61 5.80
N SER A 63 -13.10 -8.87 6.89
CA SER A 63 -12.38 -9.35 8.07
C SER A 63 -12.91 -10.74 8.47
N ALA A 64 -11.99 -11.70 8.55
CA ALA A 64 -12.24 -13.06 9.04
C ALA A 64 -11.70 -13.19 10.46
#